data_AF-A0A0G1NLR4-F1
#
_entry.id   AF-A0A0G1NLR4-F1
#
_cell.length_a   1.000
_cell.length_b   1.000
_cell.length_c   1.000
_cell.angle_alpha   90.00
_cell.angle_beta   90.00
_cell.angle_gamma   90.00
#
_symmetry.space_group_name_H-M   'P 1'
#
loop_
_entity.id
_entity.type
_entity.pdbx_description
1 polymer ?
#
loop_
_entity_poly.entity_id
_entity_poly.type
_entity_poly.pdbx_seq_one_letter_code
_entity_poly.pdbx_strand_id
1 'polypeptide(L)'
;MPCLLLVVFLLWYFPAPANAQIIEIPDCNVTPQDYFCQEMCQFAPYEPWCPQPTPSPSPSPTPTHDPIVIVPGITVSQNKKLLYKDQEGGKWKFAFGFNIYKGLMTKLEQEGYEEGTDLFVAHYDWRKPAEHNAVTYLKPIIDQIKQSTGASKVDVVAHSFGGIVTRAYIQNDIYANDIDQLITLGSPHRGSADSYVAWEGGIFPEGWKFWIINRVEKVEDSLKKTHNQKDLKRPASFRAYFPSLRDMLPTSDFVRRSGETVAVGTLTEQNSWLKNLNEALGSIVSKGVGLTTIAGNKEQTLNKVSLTGERSHEDEALARWRDGQPATIPPPLDSAEGDDRVMLASAHAGETNITLDNAEHHKLPDAAQDKVLDILGLNPVAQQFTTQEPKSIFGITILSPLTVSIMGPNGKVLSANRNDFGAENAEYDDDPNDPDDPIEVTILNPPNGWYTLAYTGTGNGEYTIITSYADEDENVSSTNEGEATLGQETNQRVYIGNNTISLIDDGDYIALLKEIERLAKQAKKDKLISGNEMANVTRPVTHARNDRRIYEQRMRQDREEAALERLRDYYQELDKIGNEVTRWLRQGRRAEVANRILELVEKIRLSAPVM
;
A
#
# COMPACT_ATOMS: atom_id res chain seq x y z
N MET A 1 29.59 68.79 -31.36
CA MET A 1 30.51 67.89 -32.10
C MET A 1 30.87 66.72 -31.18
N PRO A 2 30.99 65.51 -31.73
CA PRO A 2 30.41 64.25 -31.25
C PRO A 2 31.31 63.57 -30.17
N CYS A 3 30.94 62.52 -29.43
CA CYS A 3 30.32 61.27 -29.87
C CYS A 3 29.76 60.50 -28.66
N LEU A 4 28.50 60.05 -28.73
CA LEU A 4 27.92 59.03 -27.87
C LEU A 4 28.57 57.68 -28.23
N LEU A 5 29.13 56.98 -27.24
CA LEU A 5 29.56 55.58 -27.37
C LEU A 5 28.39 54.68 -26.94
N LEU A 6 27.78 54.00 -27.91
CA LEU A 6 26.91 52.85 -27.69
C LEU A 6 27.77 51.69 -27.16
N VAL A 7 27.52 51.26 -25.93
CA VAL A 7 27.96 49.95 -25.44
C VAL A 7 26.79 49.00 -25.62
N VAL A 8 26.89 48.12 -26.63
CA VAL A 8 25.96 47.01 -26.84
C VAL A 8 26.34 45.90 -25.87
N PHE A 9 25.53 45.68 -24.84
CA PHE A 9 25.55 44.43 -24.06
C PHE A 9 24.85 43.35 -24.90
N LEU A 10 25.63 42.46 -25.51
CA LEU A 10 25.14 41.19 -26.03
C LEU A 10 24.84 40.28 -24.85
N LEU A 11 23.58 40.29 -24.39
CA LEU A 11 23.03 39.24 -23.53
C LEU A 11 23.01 37.94 -24.33
N TRP A 12 23.88 37.00 -23.95
CA TRP A 12 23.78 35.61 -24.37
C TRP A 12 22.51 35.04 -23.73
N TYR A 13 21.44 34.98 -24.51
CA TYR A 13 20.23 34.24 -24.17
C TYR A 13 20.60 32.75 -24.25
N PHE A 14 20.95 32.16 -23.10
CA PHE A 14 20.90 30.72 -22.98
C PHE A 14 19.42 30.31 -23.07
N PRO A 15 19.02 29.42 -23.98
CA PRO A 15 17.69 28.84 -23.91
C PRO A 15 17.55 28.16 -22.54
N ALA A 16 16.47 28.46 -21.83
CA ALA A 16 16.09 27.69 -20.65
C ALA A 16 16.06 26.20 -21.04
N PRO A 17 16.53 25.27 -20.17
CA PRO A 17 16.35 23.86 -20.43
C PRO A 17 14.86 23.62 -20.68
N ALA A 18 14.54 22.97 -21.79
CA ALA A 18 13.19 22.53 -22.07
C ALA A 18 12.75 21.68 -20.87
N ASN A 19 11.66 22.08 -20.22
CA ASN A 19 11.05 21.25 -19.19
C ASN A 19 10.78 19.88 -19.81
N ALA A 20 11.49 18.85 -19.34
CA ALA A 20 11.17 17.46 -19.62
C ALA A 20 9.69 17.27 -19.27
N GLN A 21 8.86 17.04 -20.28
CA GLN A 21 7.45 16.77 -20.05
C GLN A 21 7.37 15.42 -19.37
N ILE A 22 6.97 15.42 -18.10
CA ILE A 22 6.32 14.25 -17.51
C ILE A 22 5.20 13.89 -18.48
N ILE A 23 5.29 12.69 -19.05
CA ILE A 23 4.28 12.14 -19.96
C ILE A 23 2.98 12.08 -19.16
N GLU A 24 2.10 13.07 -19.35
CA GLU A 24 0.76 13.06 -18.78
C GLU A 24 -0.02 11.94 -19.46
N ILE A 25 -0.26 10.87 -18.69
CA ILE A 25 -1.06 9.74 -19.13
C ILE A 25 -2.48 10.25 -19.35
N PRO A 26 -3.13 9.96 -20.51
CA PRO A 26 -4.54 10.31 -20.68
C PRO A 26 -5.36 9.66 -19.57
N ASP A 27 -6.19 10.46 -18.89
CA ASP A 27 -7.22 9.97 -17.98
C ASP A 27 -8.22 9.13 -18.77
N CYS A 28 -8.02 7.81 -18.76
CA CYS A 28 -8.89 6.87 -19.42
C CYS A 28 -9.81 6.22 -18.37
N ASN A 29 -10.95 6.84 -18.01
CA ASN A 29 -12.02 6.04 -17.45
C ASN A 29 -12.58 5.11 -18.51
N VAL A 30 -12.47 3.82 -18.22
CA VAL A 30 -13.49 2.91 -18.69
C VAL A 30 -14.47 2.67 -17.56
N THR A 31 -15.75 2.91 -17.81
CA THR A 31 -16.84 2.61 -16.89
C THR A 31 -16.74 1.13 -16.45
N PRO A 32 -16.56 0.83 -15.16
CA PRO A 32 -16.33 -0.54 -14.68
C PRO A 32 -17.52 -1.49 -14.84
N GLN A 33 -18.71 -1.00 -15.23
CA GLN A 33 -19.94 -1.80 -15.16
C GLN A 33 -19.92 -3.08 -16.02
N ASP A 34 -19.09 -3.18 -17.05
CA ASP A 34 -19.15 -4.30 -18.01
C ASP A 34 -17.95 -5.28 -17.96
N TYR A 35 -17.04 -5.16 -16.97
CA TYR A 35 -15.85 -6.04 -16.89
C TYR A 35 -16.04 -7.30 -16.02
N PHE A 36 -17.19 -7.48 -15.38
CA PHE A 36 -17.53 -8.69 -14.65
C PHE A 36 -18.41 -9.63 -15.49
N CYS A 37 -17.88 -10.18 -16.58
CA CYS A 37 -18.58 -11.22 -17.34
C CYS A 37 -17.90 -12.58 -17.15
N GLN A 38 -18.58 -13.46 -16.39
CA GLN A 38 -18.30 -14.88 -16.33
C GLN A 38 -18.52 -15.50 -17.72
N GLU A 39 -17.41 -15.83 -18.40
CA GLU A 39 -17.31 -16.81 -19.49
C GLU A 39 -18.12 -16.61 -20.79
N MET A 40 -18.89 -15.53 -20.99
CA MET A 40 -19.62 -15.30 -22.24
C MET A 40 -19.76 -13.83 -22.65
N CYS A 41 -18.78 -13.28 -23.39
CA CYS A 41 -19.03 -12.10 -24.24
C CYS A 41 -18.34 -12.23 -25.61
N GLN A 42 -19.12 -12.10 -26.67
CA GLN A 42 -18.63 -11.74 -28.00
C GLN A 42 -18.36 -10.23 -28.02
N PHE A 43 -17.17 -9.84 -28.44
CA PHE A 43 -16.72 -8.44 -28.50
C PHE A 43 -17.49 -7.64 -29.55
N ALA A 44 -18.05 -6.49 -29.15
CA ALA A 44 -18.31 -5.40 -30.08
C ALA A 44 -17.03 -4.56 -30.23
N PRO A 45 -16.72 -4.01 -31.42
CA PRO A 45 -15.50 -3.22 -31.64
C PRO A 45 -15.50 -1.94 -30.79
N TYR A 46 -14.37 -1.69 -30.13
CA TYR A 46 -14.17 -0.63 -29.15
C TYR A 46 -13.83 0.72 -29.81
N GLU A 47 -14.48 1.82 -29.39
CA GLU A 47 -14.03 3.21 -29.63
C GLU A 47 -13.59 3.83 -28.29
N PRO A 48 -12.29 3.94 -27.99
CA PRO A 48 -11.82 4.71 -26.84
C PRO A 48 -11.98 6.22 -27.11
N TRP A 49 -12.75 6.93 -26.29
CA TRP A 49 -12.83 8.39 -26.34
C TRP A 49 -11.70 8.98 -25.50
N CYS A 50 -10.53 9.19 -26.11
CA CYS A 50 -9.49 10.03 -25.52
C CYS A 50 -9.37 11.30 -26.39
N PRO A 51 -9.46 12.52 -25.81
CA PRO A 51 -8.95 13.68 -26.50
C PRO A 51 -7.44 13.47 -26.70
N GLN A 52 -7.05 13.20 -27.95
CA GLN A 52 -5.65 13.17 -28.34
C GLN A 52 -5.05 14.53 -27.97
N PRO A 53 -3.98 14.60 -27.15
CA PRO A 53 -3.20 15.84 -27.10
C PRO A 53 -2.79 16.16 -28.54
N THR A 54 -2.97 17.42 -28.94
CA THR A 54 -2.47 17.89 -30.23
C THR A 54 -1.24 18.74 -29.96
N PRO A 55 0.00 18.23 -30.14
CA PRO A 55 1.17 19.11 -30.16
C PRO A 55 1.99 19.02 -31.45
N SER A 56 2.65 20.14 -31.66
CA SER A 56 3.34 20.61 -32.87
C SER A 56 4.50 19.70 -33.31
N PRO A 57 4.68 19.46 -34.63
CA PRO A 57 5.80 18.68 -35.14
C PRO A 57 7.08 19.51 -35.04
N SER A 58 7.80 19.39 -33.93
CA SER A 58 9.21 19.74 -33.88
C SER A 58 9.98 18.42 -33.95
N PRO A 59 10.89 18.22 -34.93
CA PRO A 59 11.70 17.01 -34.97
C PRO A 59 12.64 17.02 -33.75
N SER A 60 12.33 16.19 -32.75
CA SER A 60 13.28 15.81 -31.72
C SER A 60 14.44 15.02 -32.37
N PRO A 61 15.68 15.20 -31.91
CA PRO A 61 16.81 14.41 -32.42
C PRO A 61 16.54 12.92 -32.19
N THR A 62 16.98 12.07 -33.13
CA THR A 62 16.98 10.61 -32.97
C THR A 62 17.69 10.24 -31.66
N PRO A 63 17.10 9.43 -30.79
CA PRO A 63 17.65 9.11 -29.48
C PRO A 63 18.97 8.37 -29.66
N THR A 64 19.91 8.65 -28.77
CA THR A 64 21.22 8.01 -28.74
C THR A 64 21.16 6.58 -28.19
N HIS A 65 20.09 6.24 -27.48
CA HIS A 65 19.80 4.93 -26.90
C HIS A 65 18.39 4.46 -27.26
N ASP A 66 18.16 3.15 -27.23
CA ASP A 66 16.80 2.60 -27.29
C ASP A 66 16.06 2.97 -25.98
N PRO A 67 14.81 3.47 -26.02
CA PRO A 67 14.14 3.90 -24.81
C PRO A 67 13.87 2.75 -23.84
N ILE A 68 14.18 2.95 -22.56
CA ILE A 68 13.89 2.00 -21.48
C ILE A 68 12.63 2.42 -20.74
N VAL A 69 11.76 1.45 -20.48
CA VAL A 69 10.53 1.63 -19.69
C VAL A 69 10.55 0.72 -18.47
N ILE A 70 10.57 1.33 -17.27
CA ILE A 70 10.36 0.63 -16.01
C ILE A 70 8.85 0.45 -15.81
N VAL A 71 8.40 -0.79 -15.62
CA VAL A 71 7.00 -1.12 -15.26
C VAL A 71 6.97 -1.62 -13.81
N PRO A 72 6.55 -0.78 -12.85
CA PRO A 72 6.64 -1.12 -11.43
C PRO A 72 5.73 -2.29 -11.03
N GLY A 73 6.01 -2.90 -9.87
CA GLY A 73 5.10 -3.79 -9.14
C GLY A 73 3.95 -3.06 -8.46
N ILE A 74 3.08 -3.84 -7.80
CA ILE A 74 1.94 -3.27 -7.06
C ILE A 74 2.40 -2.30 -5.96
N THR A 75 1.52 -1.39 -5.58
CA THR A 75 1.71 -0.49 -4.42
C THR A 75 2.89 0.46 -4.52
N VAL A 76 3.49 0.68 -5.69
CA VAL A 76 4.59 1.68 -5.84
C VAL A 76 4.07 2.95 -6.53
N SER A 77 3.38 2.81 -7.66
CA SER A 77 2.76 3.94 -8.38
C SER A 77 1.69 4.64 -7.53
N GLN A 78 1.72 5.96 -7.52
CA GLN A 78 0.81 6.84 -6.78
C GLN A 78 0.06 7.75 -7.74
N ASN A 79 -1.27 7.74 -7.62
CA ASN A 79 -2.16 8.79 -8.09
C ASN A 79 -3.23 8.95 -7.02
N LYS A 80 -3.21 10.08 -6.29
CA LYS A 80 -4.03 10.29 -5.09
C LYS A 80 -5.53 10.24 -5.41
N LYS A 81 -5.96 10.88 -6.51
CA LYS A 81 -7.36 10.89 -6.91
C LYS A 81 -7.88 9.50 -7.26
N LEU A 82 -7.14 8.76 -8.08
CA LEU A 82 -7.54 7.40 -8.44
C LEU A 82 -7.53 6.47 -7.22
N LEU A 83 -6.46 6.49 -6.43
CA LEU A 83 -6.28 5.53 -5.35
C LEU A 83 -7.16 5.82 -4.13
N TYR A 84 -7.40 7.08 -3.78
CA TYR A 84 -8.18 7.43 -2.58
C TYR A 84 -9.63 7.80 -2.88
N LYS A 85 -9.94 8.24 -4.11
CA LYS A 85 -11.28 8.68 -4.50
C LYS A 85 -11.90 7.94 -5.68
N ASP A 86 -11.17 7.05 -6.36
CA ASP A 86 -11.64 6.45 -7.63
C ASP A 86 -12.09 7.53 -8.65
N GLN A 87 -11.34 8.64 -8.70
CA GLN A 87 -11.62 9.77 -9.59
C GLN A 87 -10.49 9.98 -10.59
N GLU A 88 -10.85 10.38 -11.81
CA GLU A 88 -9.90 10.83 -12.83
C GLU A 88 -9.09 12.05 -12.38
N GLY A 89 -7.95 12.24 -13.03
CA GLY A 89 -7.00 13.29 -12.76
C GLY A 89 -5.95 12.87 -11.75
N GLY A 90 -5.30 13.86 -11.15
CA GLY A 90 -4.16 13.64 -10.27
C GLY A 90 -2.87 13.41 -11.05
N LYS A 91 -1.76 13.33 -10.32
CA LYS A 91 -0.42 13.18 -10.90
C LYS A 91 0.14 11.81 -10.56
N TRP A 92 0.73 11.18 -11.56
CA TRP A 92 1.44 9.92 -11.38
C TRP A 92 2.87 10.16 -10.90
N LYS A 93 3.27 9.44 -9.87
CA LYS A 93 4.66 9.37 -9.37
C LYS A 93 4.89 8.08 -8.60
N PHE A 94 6.13 7.80 -8.19
CA PHE A 94 6.36 6.85 -7.10
C PHE A 94 5.83 7.42 -5.79
N ALA A 95 5.22 6.59 -4.93
CA ALA A 95 4.92 7.08 -3.59
C ALA A 95 6.19 7.35 -2.79
N PHE A 96 6.08 8.34 -1.94
CA PHE A 96 7.14 8.72 -1.04
C PHE A 96 7.56 7.59 -0.11
N GLY A 97 8.88 7.40 0.01
CA GLY A 97 9.49 6.32 0.79
C GLY A 97 9.61 4.98 0.05
N PHE A 98 8.96 4.81 -1.11
CA PHE A 98 9.03 3.57 -1.90
C PHE A 98 10.17 3.65 -2.92
N ASN A 99 11.41 3.76 -2.44
CA ASN A 99 12.61 3.98 -3.27
C ASN A 99 13.12 2.74 -4.03
N ILE A 100 12.25 1.76 -4.27
CA ILE A 100 12.58 0.42 -4.80
C ILE A 100 13.37 0.47 -6.12
N TYR A 101 13.07 1.42 -7.01
CA TYR A 101 13.71 1.52 -8.34
C TYR A 101 14.85 2.53 -8.39
N LYS A 102 15.05 3.32 -7.33
CA LYS A 102 15.98 4.45 -7.35
C LYS A 102 17.41 4.00 -7.64
N GLY A 103 17.85 2.87 -7.08
CA GLY A 103 19.19 2.33 -7.36
C GLY A 103 19.36 1.93 -8.83
N LEU A 104 18.39 1.20 -9.39
CA LEU A 104 18.41 0.81 -10.80
C LEU A 104 18.40 2.03 -11.74
N MET A 105 17.51 2.99 -11.50
CA MET A 105 17.43 4.21 -12.31
C MET A 105 18.72 5.02 -12.22
N THR A 106 19.27 5.21 -11.02
CA THR A 106 20.58 5.89 -10.82
C THR A 106 21.68 5.21 -11.63
N LYS A 107 21.66 3.87 -11.71
CA LYS A 107 22.67 3.13 -12.48
C LYS A 107 22.51 3.30 -13.99
N LEU A 108 21.28 3.33 -14.50
CA LEU A 108 21.00 3.64 -15.90
C LEU A 108 21.42 5.08 -16.25
N GLU A 109 21.19 6.03 -15.35
CA GLU A 109 21.64 7.42 -15.52
C GLU A 109 23.16 7.54 -15.59
N GLN A 110 23.92 6.72 -14.85
CA GLN A 110 25.38 6.67 -14.96
C GLN A 110 25.88 6.16 -16.33
N GLU A 111 25.07 5.35 -17.02
CA GLU A 111 25.32 4.92 -18.41
C GLU A 111 24.83 5.94 -19.45
N GLY A 112 24.32 7.09 -19.02
CA GLY A 112 23.95 8.22 -19.88
C GLY A 112 22.49 8.25 -20.29
N TYR A 113 21.63 7.44 -19.67
CA TYR A 113 20.17 7.62 -19.78
C TYR A 113 19.70 8.85 -18.99
N GLU A 114 18.60 9.45 -19.42
CA GLU A 114 17.98 10.61 -18.79
C GLU A 114 16.46 10.38 -18.66
N GLU A 115 15.94 10.53 -17.44
CA GLU A 115 14.52 10.40 -17.16
C GLU A 115 13.70 11.40 -17.99
N GLY A 116 12.67 10.90 -18.68
CA GLY A 116 11.82 11.68 -19.57
C GLY A 116 12.36 11.88 -20.99
N THR A 117 13.58 11.42 -21.27
CA THR A 117 14.20 11.48 -22.60
C THR A 117 14.35 10.10 -23.23
N ASP A 118 15.04 9.19 -22.56
CA ASP A 118 15.24 7.79 -22.99
C ASP A 118 15.07 6.78 -21.85
N LEU A 119 14.81 7.25 -20.62
CA LEU A 119 14.39 6.45 -19.48
C LEU A 119 13.01 6.89 -18.99
N PHE A 120 12.08 5.95 -18.87
CA PHE A 120 10.68 6.23 -18.54
C PHE A 120 10.15 5.27 -17.50
N VAL A 121 9.09 5.69 -16.80
CA VAL A 121 8.33 4.86 -15.87
C VAL A 121 6.89 4.77 -16.33
N ALA A 122 6.39 3.55 -16.53
CA ALA A 122 4.99 3.31 -16.83
C ALA A 122 4.19 3.13 -15.54
N HIS A 123 3.75 4.25 -14.95
CA HIS A 123 2.82 4.21 -13.82
C HIS A 123 1.43 3.74 -14.25
N TYR A 124 0.73 3.06 -13.35
CA TYR A 124 -0.60 2.49 -13.60
C TYR A 124 -1.34 2.26 -12.28
N ASP A 125 -2.66 2.03 -12.38
CA ASP A 125 -3.50 1.69 -11.24
C ASP A 125 -3.34 0.22 -10.85
N TRP A 126 -2.40 -0.04 -9.96
CA TRP A 126 -2.03 -1.38 -9.48
C TRP A 126 -3.16 -2.14 -8.77
N ARG A 127 -4.30 -1.48 -8.52
CA ARG A 127 -5.51 -2.12 -8.04
C ARG A 127 -6.24 -2.90 -9.13
N LYS A 128 -6.19 -2.41 -10.38
CA LYS A 128 -7.00 -2.91 -11.50
C LYS A 128 -6.40 -4.17 -12.14
N PRO A 129 -7.21 -4.95 -12.89
CA PRO A 129 -6.70 -6.13 -13.60
C PRO A 129 -5.53 -5.81 -14.53
N ALA A 130 -4.66 -6.79 -14.76
CA ALA A 130 -3.46 -6.63 -15.58
C ALA A 130 -3.78 -6.29 -17.03
N GLU A 131 -4.82 -6.90 -17.61
CA GLU A 131 -5.28 -6.57 -18.97
C GLU A 131 -5.82 -5.14 -19.07
N HIS A 132 -6.59 -4.69 -18.07
CA HIS A 132 -7.00 -3.29 -17.99
C HIS A 132 -5.77 -2.38 -17.94
N ASN A 133 -4.79 -2.69 -17.09
CA ASN A 133 -3.60 -1.87 -16.98
C ASN A 133 -2.75 -1.83 -18.27
N ALA A 134 -2.71 -2.93 -19.01
CA ALA A 134 -2.04 -3.02 -20.30
C ALA A 134 -2.67 -2.07 -21.34
N VAL A 135 -4.00 -2.05 -21.44
CA VAL A 135 -4.73 -1.23 -22.42
C VAL A 135 -4.79 0.24 -22.00
N THR A 136 -5.11 0.50 -20.74
CA THR A 136 -5.41 1.84 -20.21
C THR A 136 -4.15 2.67 -19.97
N TYR A 137 -3.05 2.03 -19.54
CA TYR A 137 -1.83 2.75 -19.13
C TYR A 137 -0.62 2.38 -19.99
N LEU A 138 -0.24 1.10 -20.02
CA LEU A 138 1.05 0.71 -20.61
C LEU A 138 1.14 1.02 -22.11
N LYS A 139 0.13 0.63 -22.89
CA LYS A 139 0.12 0.91 -24.34
C LYS A 139 0.17 2.42 -24.63
N PRO A 140 -0.71 3.28 -24.07
CA PRO A 140 -0.62 4.72 -24.28
C PRO A 140 0.72 5.33 -23.88
N ILE A 141 1.36 4.84 -22.81
CA ILE A 141 2.69 5.32 -22.40
C ILE A 141 3.74 4.95 -23.45
N ILE A 142 3.74 3.71 -23.94
CA ILE A 142 4.68 3.28 -25.00
C ILE A 142 4.44 4.06 -26.30
N ASP A 143 3.18 4.30 -26.68
CA ASP A 143 2.85 5.12 -27.85
C ASP A 143 3.43 6.55 -27.72
N GLN A 144 3.31 7.16 -26.53
CA GLN A 144 3.86 8.50 -26.25
C GLN A 144 5.39 8.52 -26.27
N ILE A 145 6.05 7.52 -25.68
CA ILE A 145 7.51 7.38 -25.72
C ILE A 145 8.00 7.27 -27.16
N LYS A 146 7.35 6.43 -27.98
CA LYS A 146 7.72 6.29 -29.39
C LYS A 146 7.48 7.58 -30.18
N GLN A 147 6.44 8.33 -29.85
CA GLN A 147 6.17 9.62 -30.48
C GLN A 147 7.21 10.68 -30.09
N SER A 148 7.61 10.76 -28.82
CA SER A 148 8.55 11.77 -28.32
C SER A 148 9.99 11.49 -28.73
N THR A 149 10.37 10.21 -28.77
CA THR A 149 11.73 9.77 -29.12
C THR A 149 11.88 9.47 -30.61
N GLY A 150 10.82 9.10 -31.32
CA GLY A 150 10.92 8.59 -32.69
C GLY A 150 11.44 7.14 -32.78
N ALA A 151 11.63 6.45 -31.65
CA ALA A 151 11.98 5.04 -31.63
C ALA A 151 10.82 4.16 -32.16
N SER A 152 11.15 3.06 -32.83
CA SER A 152 10.13 2.10 -33.29
C SER A 152 9.69 1.12 -32.21
N LYS A 153 10.55 0.87 -31.22
CA LYS A 153 10.35 -0.07 -30.12
C LYS A 153 10.97 0.47 -28.83
N VAL A 154 10.62 -0.14 -27.71
CA VAL A 154 11.19 0.13 -26.39
C VAL A 154 11.67 -1.15 -25.71
N ASP A 155 12.58 -1.00 -24.76
CA ASP A 155 13.02 -2.05 -23.84
C ASP A 155 12.26 -1.94 -22.53
N VAL A 156 11.72 -3.05 -22.03
CA VAL A 156 10.89 -3.04 -20.82
C VAL A 156 11.56 -3.80 -19.68
N VAL A 157 11.75 -3.12 -18.55
CA VAL A 157 12.15 -3.74 -17.27
C VAL A 157 10.95 -3.72 -16.33
N ALA A 158 10.36 -4.88 -16.13
CA ALA A 158 9.10 -5.01 -15.39
C ALA A 158 9.30 -5.78 -14.08
N HIS A 159 8.80 -5.25 -12.96
CA HIS A 159 8.95 -5.88 -11.64
C HIS A 159 7.62 -6.42 -11.13
N SER A 160 7.64 -7.61 -10.53
CA SER A 160 6.48 -8.21 -9.85
C SER A 160 5.24 -8.23 -10.77
N PHE A 161 4.11 -7.68 -10.35
CA PHE A 161 2.89 -7.54 -11.15
C PHE A 161 3.08 -6.77 -12.47
N GLY A 162 4.04 -5.84 -12.55
CA GLY A 162 4.35 -5.12 -13.79
C GLY A 162 4.74 -6.04 -14.95
N GLY A 163 5.37 -7.18 -14.66
CA GLY A 163 5.67 -8.19 -15.69
C GLY A 163 4.43 -8.93 -16.18
N ILE A 164 3.42 -9.13 -15.32
CA ILE A 164 2.13 -9.67 -15.72
C ILE A 164 1.38 -8.64 -16.59
N VAL A 165 1.38 -7.35 -16.22
CA VAL A 165 0.82 -6.26 -17.03
C VAL A 165 1.49 -6.20 -18.41
N THR A 166 2.82 -6.29 -18.47
CA THR A 166 3.55 -6.25 -19.74
C THR A 166 3.25 -7.47 -20.62
N ARG A 167 3.17 -8.66 -20.02
CA ARG A 167 2.73 -9.86 -20.74
C ARG A 167 1.30 -9.75 -21.24
N ALA A 168 0.40 -9.18 -20.44
CA ALA A 168 -0.97 -8.92 -20.86
C ALA A 168 -0.99 -8.02 -22.10
N TYR A 169 -0.12 -7.01 -22.19
CA TYR A 169 0.01 -6.21 -23.41
C TYR A 169 0.55 -7.01 -24.60
N ILE A 170 1.72 -7.64 -24.46
CA ILE A 170 2.40 -8.36 -25.56
C ILE A 170 1.53 -9.48 -26.12
N GLN A 171 0.82 -10.22 -25.27
CA GLN A 171 0.06 -11.39 -25.66
C GLN A 171 -1.38 -11.07 -26.09
N ASN A 172 -1.83 -9.80 -25.98
CA ASN A 172 -3.12 -9.34 -26.48
C ASN A 172 -3.06 -9.03 -27.99
N ASP A 173 -4.24 -8.98 -28.63
CA ASP A 173 -4.41 -8.65 -30.04
C ASP A 173 -4.12 -7.17 -30.36
N ILE A 174 -4.20 -6.28 -29.36
CA ILE A 174 -3.86 -4.85 -29.52
C ILE A 174 -2.36 -4.57 -29.60
N TYR A 175 -1.51 -5.58 -29.40
CA TYR A 175 -0.06 -5.41 -29.35
C TYR A 175 0.47 -4.83 -30.65
N ALA A 176 1.16 -3.69 -30.57
CA ALA A 176 1.59 -2.92 -31.74
C ALA A 176 3.00 -3.28 -32.25
N ASN A 177 3.57 -4.41 -31.83
CA ASN A 177 4.91 -4.86 -32.20
C ASN A 177 6.00 -3.83 -31.87
N ASP A 178 5.91 -3.26 -30.67
CA ASP A 178 6.60 -2.05 -30.21
C ASP A 178 7.43 -2.26 -28.94
N ILE A 179 7.65 -3.51 -28.55
CA ILE A 179 8.59 -3.89 -27.49
C ILE A 179 9.70 -4.73 -28.14
N ASP A 180 10.96 -4.44 -27.84
CA ASP A 180 12.09 -5.24 -28.33
C ASP A 180 12.45 -6.37 -27.36
N GLN A 181 12.60 -6.03 -26.08
CA GLN A 181 12.80 -7.02 -25.03
C GLN A 181 12.01 -6.70 -23.76
N LEU A 182 11.67 -7.77 -23.05
CA LEU A 182 11.06 -7.78 -21.73
C LEU A 182 12.00 -8.49 -20.75
N ILE A 183 12.49 -7.73 -19.78
CA ILE A 183 13.23 -8.21 -18.62
C ILE A 183 12.28 -8.18 -17.43
N THR A 184 11.94 -9.35 -16.87
CA THR A 184 11.12 -9.40 -15.65
C THR A 184 11.96 -9.62 -14.40
N LEU A 185 11.58 -8.95 -13.31
CA LEU A 185 12.18 -9.07 -11.99
C LEU A 185 11.12 -9.67 -11.04
N GLY A 186 11.30 -10.91 -10.60
CA GLY A 186 10.43 -11.56 -9.62
C GLY A 186 8.95 -11.66 -10.01
N SER A 187 8.61 -11.54 -11.30
CA SER A 187 7.21 -11.52 -11.72
C SER A 187 6.53 -12.86 -11.49
N PRO A 188 5.35 -12.93 -10.84
CA PRO A 188 4.69 -14.21 -10.56
C PRO A 188 4.02 -14.79 -11.81
N HIS A 189 4.81 -15.26 -12.79
CA HIS A 189 4.31 -15.76 -14.07
C HIS A 189 3.34 -16.93 -13.90
N ARG A 190 3.45 -17.71 -12.82
CA ARG A 190 2.51 -18.79 -12.46
C ARG A 190 1.68 -18.47 -11.21
N GLY A 191 1.67 -17.21 -10.78
CA GLY A 191 0.98 -16.70 -9.60
C GLY A 191 1.76 -16.86 -8.28
N SER A 192 1.21 -16.37 -7.18
CA SER A 192 1.80 -16.45 -5.83
C SER A 192 0.74 -16.85 -4.82
N ALA A 193 1.09 -17.73 -3.87
CA ALA A 193 0.19 -18.16 -2.80
C ALA A 193 -0.23 -16.99 -1.88
N ASP A 194 0.57 -15.93 -1.78
CA ASP A 194 0.22 -14.71 -1.05
C ASP A 194 -1.04 -14.06 -1.61
N SER A 195 -1.20 -14.06 -2.93
CA SER A 195 -2.40 -13.49 -3.56
C SER A 195 -3.66 -14.26 -3.19
N TYR A 196 -3.57 -15.58 -3.00
CA TYR A 196 -4.69 -16.38 -2.51
C TYR A 196 -5.03 -16.05 -1.06
N VAL A 197 -4.02 -15.87 -0.21
CA VAL A 197 -4.21 -15.49 1.20
C VAL A 197 -4.94 -14.14 1.30
N ALA A 198 -4.55 -13.16 0.48
CA ALA A 198 -5.25 -11.88 0.41
C ALA A 198 -6.65 -12.01 -0.21
N TRP A 199 -6.79 -12.66 -1.36
CA TRP A 199 -8.04 -12.75 -2.13
C TRP A 199 -9.14 -13.58 -1.46
N GLU A 200 -8.78 -14.76 -0.93
CA GLU A 200 -9.72 -15.66 -0.26
C GLU A 200 -9.88 -15.36 1.22
N GLY A 201 -8.80 -14.96 1.89
CA GLY A 201 -8.81 -14.73 3.34
C GLY A 201 -9.19 -13.31 3.73
N GLY A 202 -8.88 -12.33 2.89
CA GLY A 202 -9.01 -10.93 3.26
C GLY A 202 -8.04 -10.54 4.37
N ILE A 203 -6.88 -11.20 4.41
CA ILE A 203 -5.81 -10.96 5.39
C ILE A 203 -4.51 -10.67 4.66
N PHE A 204 -3.58 -9.99 5.34
CA PHE A 204 -2.25 -9.77 4.79
C PHE A 204 -1.40 -11.03 4.92
N PRO A 205 -0.74 -11.46 3.83
CA PRO A 205 0.22 -12.56 3.87
C PRO A 205 1.45 -12.23 4.72
N GLU A 206 2.09 -13.24 5.30
CA GLU A 206 3.22 -13.09 6.23
C GLU A 206 4.41 -12.35 5.60
N GLY A 207 4.71 -12.59 4.31
CA GLY A 207 5.82 -11.93 3.60
C GLY A 207 5.59 -10.46 3.26
N TRP A 208 4.41 -9.89 3.51
CA TRP A 208 4.15 -8.49 3.18
C TRP A 208 4.82 -7.56 4.19
N LYS A 209 5.70 -6.69 3.69
CA LYS A 209 6.33 -5.66 4.53
C LYS A 209 5.30 -4.66 5.05
N PHE A 210 5.51 -4.17 6.27
CA PHE A 210 4.57 -3.28 6.97
C PHE A 210 4.14 -2.05 6.14
N TRP A 211 5.05 -1.49 5.34
CA TRP A 211 4.77 -0.33 4.49
C TRP A 211 3.84 -0.66 3.31
N ILE A 212 3.87 -1.89 2.79
CA ILE A 212 2.89 -2.37 1.79
C ILE A 212 1.53 -2.47 2.46
N ILE A 213 1.48 -3.10 3.65
CA ILE A 213 0.26 -3.31 4.41
C ILE A 213 -0.39 -1.96 4.70
N ASN A 214 0.35 -1.04 5.33
CA ASN A 214 -0.12 0.31 5.66
C ASN A 214 -0.70 1.03 4.44
N ARG A 215 -0.03 0.95 3.29
CA ARG A 215 -0.50 1.59 2.07
C ARG A 215 -1.80 0.97 1.54
N VAL A 216 -1.90 -0.35 1.50
CA VAL A 216 -3.13 -1.03 1.06
C VAL A 216 -4.29 -0.73 1.99
N GLU A 217 -4.06 -0.67 3.31
CA GLU A 217 -5.10 -0.29 4.28
C GLU A 217 -5.59 1.15 4.08
N LYS A 218 -4.68 2.12 3.94
CA LYS A 218 -5.04 3.52 3.67
C LYS A 218 -5.88 3.66 2.40
N VAL A 219 -5.49 2.97 1.33
CA VAL A 219 -6.23 2.93 0.06
C VAL A 219 -7.61 2.29 0.25
N GLU A 220 -7.67 1.13 0.90
CA GLU A 220 -8.93 0.44 1.17
C GLU A 220 -9.90 1.30 2.00
N ASP A 221 -9.42 1.94 3.06
CA ASP A 221 -10.25 2.75 3.97
C ASP A 221 -10.74 4.03 3.28
N SER A 222 -9.89 4.65 2.46
CA SER A 222 -10.29 5.80 1.63
C SER A 222 -11.40 5.42 0.66
N LEU A 223 -11.27 4.28 -0.02
CA LEU A 223 -12.28 3.80 -0.98
C LEU A 223 -13.58 3.39 -0.29
N LYS A 224 -13.53 2.73 0.87
CA LYS A 224 -14.74 2.47 1.68
C LYS A 224 -15.48 3.75 2.02
N LYS A 225 -14.77 4.83 2.36
CA LYS A 225 -15.42 6.13 2.58
C LYS A 225 -16.00 6.68 1.28
N THR A 226 -15.19 6.76 0.22
CA THR A 226 -15.59 7.38 -1.05
C THR A 226 -16.78 6.68 -1.71
N HIS A 227 -16.85 5.35 -1.62
CA HIS A 227 -17.97 4.55 -2.13
C HIS A 227 -19.15 4.43 -1.15
N ASN A 228 -19.07 5.04 0.04
CA ASN A 228 -20.05 4.91 1.11
C ASN A 228 -20.29 3.43 1.52
N GLN A 229 -19.21 2.67 1.65
CA GLN A 229 -19.14 1.24 1.94
C GLN A 229 -18.38 0.96 3.25
N LYS A 230 -18.62 1.76 4.29
CA LYS A 230 -17.91 1.66 5.59
C LYS A 230 -18.02 0.29 6.27
N ASP A 231 -19.14 -0.39 6.06
CA ASP A 231 -19.38 -1.71 6.64
C ASP A 231 -18.83 -2.87 5.80
N LEU A 232 -18.27 -2.59 4.61
CA LEU A 232 -17.71 -3.62 3.74
C LEU A 232 -16.50 -4.26 4.40
N LYS A 233 -16.62 -5.56 4.72
CA LYS A 233 -15.57 -6.34 5.38
C LYS A 233 -14.70 -7.06 4.35
N ARG A 234 -13.47 -7.36 4.74
CA ARG A 234 -12.61 -8.28 3.99
C ARG A 234 -13.18 -9.71 4.08
N PRO A 235 -13.06 -10.54 3.03
CA PRO A 235 -12.35 -10.32 1.76
C PRO A 235 -13.15 -9.52 0.72
N ALA A 236 -14.42 -9.18 0.95
CA ALA A 236 -15.24 -8.51 -0.06
C ALA A 236 -14.66 -7.15 -0.50
N SER A 237 -14.14 -6.35 0.44
CA SER A 237 -13.42 -5.11 0.11
C SER A 237 -12.15 -5.34 -0.70
N PHE A 238 -11.38 -6.40 -0.41
CA PHE A 238 -10.21 -6.75 -1.21
C PHE A 238 -10.59 -7.12 -2.64
N ARG A 239 -11.66 -7.91 -2.79
CA ARG A 239 -12.17 -8.32 -4.10
C ARG A 239 -12.73 -7.15 -4.91
N ALA A 240 -13.36 -6.18 -4.24
CA ALA A 240 -13.90 -4.99 -4.87
C ALA A 240 -12.81 -4.01 -5.32
N TYR A 241 -11.82 -3.76 -4.45
CA TYR A 241 -10.86 -2.68 -4.65
C TYR A 241 -9.51 -3.11 -5.18
N PHE A 242 -9.14 -4.39 -5.10
CA PHE A 242 -7.84 -4.89 -5.58
C PHE A 242 -8.01 -6.16 -6.45
N PRO A 243 -8.79 -6.11 -7.55
CA PRO A 243 -8.92 -7.25 -8.47
C PRO A 243 -7.59 -7.74 -9.06
N SER A 244 -6.53 -6.93 -9.07
CA SER A 244 -5.17 -7.38 -9.41
C SER A 244 -4.67 -8.56 -8.58
N LEU A 245 -5.14 -8.73 -7.34
CA LEU A 245 -4.84 -9.90 -6.52
C LEU A 245 -5.33 -11.20 -7.17
N ARG A 246 -6.48 -11.16 -7.85
CA ARG A 246 -7.03 -12.32 -8.56
C ARG A 246 -6.14 -12.73 -9.73
N ASP A 247 -5.60 -11.75 -10.45
CA ASP A 247 -4.71 -11.97 -11.61
C ASP A 247 -3.35 -12.55 -11.21
N MET A 248 -3.02 -12.54 -9.91
CA MET A 248 -1.82 -13.15 -9.34
C MET A 248 -2.08 -14.52 -8.69
N LEU A 249 -3.31 -15.03 -8.70
CA LEU A 249 -3.62 -16.35 -8.13
C LEU A 249 -2.81 -17.46 -8.82
N PRO A 250 -2.33 -18.47 -8.08
CA PRO A 250 -1.52 -19.54 -8.65
C PRO A 250 -2.23 -20.32 -9.76
N THR A 251 -1.45 -20.73 -10.76
CA THR A 251 -1.91 -21.55 -11.90
C THR A 251 -1.51 -23.03 -11.77
N SER A 252 -0.73 -23.36 -10.74
CA SER A 252 -0.31 -24.72 -10.38
C SER A 252 -0.78 -25.05 -8.96
N ASP A 253 -0.87 -26.34 -8.64
CA ASP A 253 -1.33 -26.81 -7.34
C ASP A 253 -0.51 -26.21 -6.20
N PHE A 254 -1.18 -25.49 -5.30
CA PHE A 254 -0.57 -24.79 -4.15
C PHE A 254 -1.32 -25.04 -2.85
N VAL A 255 -2.46 -25.75 -2.90
CA VAL A 255 -3.27 -26.07 -1.73
C VAL A 255 -2.98 -27.49 -1.28
N ARG A 256 -2.93 -27.71 0.04
CA ARG A 256 -2.94 -29.03 0.65
C ARG A 256 -4.17 -29.21 1.53
N ARG A 257 -4.76 -30.40 1.54
CA ARG A 257 -5.84 -30.78 2.47
C ARG A 257 -5.52 -32.16 3.04
N SER A 258 -5.50 -32.28 4.36
CA SER A 258 -5.12 -33.54 5.04
C SER A 258 -3.77 -34.12 4.59
N GLY A 259 -2.82 -33.24 4.23
CA GLY A 259 -1.49 -33.63 3.73
C GLY A 259 -1.41 -33.94 2.23
N GLU A 260 -2.55 -34.06 1.54
CA GLU A 260 -2.60 -34.32 0.10
C GLU A 260 -2.69 -33.02 -0.70
N THR A 261 -2.09 -33.01 -1.90
CA THR A 261 -2.16 -31.85 -2.80
C THR A 261 -3.54 -31.78 -3.45
N VAL A 262 -4.15 -30.60 -3.43
CA VAL A 262 -5.43 -30.32 -4.08
C VAL A 262 -5.17 -29.71 -5.45
N ALA A 263 -5.77 -30.29 -6.48
CA ALA A 263 -5.64 -29.80 -7.84
C ALA A 263 -6.24 -28.40 -7.96
N VAL A 264 -5.48 -27.44 -8.51
CA VAL A 264 -5.90 -26.03 -8.63
C VAL A 264 -7.23 -25.88 -9.40
N GLY A 265 -7.46 -26.73 -10.40
CA GLY A 265 -8.70 -26.74 -11.19
C GLY A 265 -9.96 -27.17 -10.42
N THR A 266 -9.82 -27.60 -9.16
CA THR A 266 -10.94 -27.94 -8.27
C THR A 266 -11.25 -26.88 -7.23
N LEU A 267 -10.42 -25.84 -7.14
CA LEU A 267 -10.62 -24.73 -6.22
C LEU A 267 -11.73 -23.80 -6.73
N THR A 268 -12.37 -23.08 -5.82
CA THR A 268 -13.45 -22.13 -6.11
C THR A 268 -12.93 -20.95 -6.91
N GLU A 269 -11.77 -20.41 -6.54
CA GLU A 269 -11.11 -19.32 -7.27
C GLU A 269 -9.94 -19.86 -8.09
N GLN A 270 -9.97 -19.55 -9.38
CA GLN A 270 -8.99 -20.01 -10.36
C GLN A 270 -8.58 -18.84 -11.25
N ASN A 271 -7.36 -18.92 -11.79
CA ASN A 271 -6.81 -17.92 -12.70
C ASN A 271 -6.63 -18.50 -14.10
N SER A 272 -7.76 -18.77 -14.76
CA SER A 272 -7.76 -19.28 -16.14
C SER A 272 -7.10 -18.30 -17.10
N TRP A 273 -7.20 -17.00 -16.83
CA TRP A 273 -6.57 -15.95 -17.64
C TRP A 273 -5.03 -16.05 -17.63
N LEU A 274 -4.40 -16.08 -16.44
CA LEU A 274 -2.94 -16.23 -16.34
C LEU A 274 -2.49 -17.60 -16.86
N LYS A 275 -3.30 -18.64 -16.66
CA LYS A 275 -3.05 -19.96 -17.25
C LYS A 275 -3.00 -19.88 -18.78
N ASN A 276 -3.94 -19.20 -19.42
CA ASN A 276 -3.94 -19.01 -20.88
C ASN A 276 -2.71 -18.20 -21.35
N LEU A 277 -2.31 -17.16 -20.60
CA LEU A 277 -1.06 -16.45 -20.89
C LEU A 277 0.17 -17.36 -20.79
N ASN A 278 0.17 -18.32 -19.87
CA ASN A 278 1.26 -19.30 -19.74
C ASN A 278 1.26 -20.31 -20.88
N GLU A 279 0.09 -20.78 -21.32
CA GLU A 279 -0.04 -21.66 -22.49
C GLU A 279 0.42 -20.97 -23.79
N ALA A 280 0.19 -19.66 -23.90
CA ALA A 280 0.59 -18.84 -25.04
C ALA A 280 1.99 -18.19 -24.89
N LEU A 281 2.83 -18.62 -23.93
CA LEU A 281 4.11 -17.93 -23.65
C LEU A 281 5.04 -17.86 -24.87
N GLY A 282 5.05 -18.91 -25.70
CA GLY A 282 5.84 -18.93 -26.95
C GLY A 282 5.45 -17.83 -27.95
N SER A 283 4.27 -17.23 -27.81
CA SER A 283 3.84 -16.11 -28.66
C SER A 283 4.72 -14.87 -28.49
N ILE A 284 5.28 -14.63 -27.30
CA ILE A 284 6.16 -13.49 -27.01
C ILE A 284 7.38 -13.51 -27.94
N VAL A 285 8.08 -14.65 -27.99
CA VAL A 285 9.25 -14.83 -28.86
C VAL A 285 8.84 -14.86 -30.33
N SER A 286 7.69 -15.46 -30.68
CA SER A 286 7.19 -15.45 -32.07
C SER A 286 6.87 -14.04 -32.60
N LYS A 287 6.52 -13.11 -31.69
CA LYS A 287 6.32 -11.69 -31.98
C LYS A 287 7.64 -10.91 -32.01
N GLY A 288 8.79 -11.59 -31.87
CA GLY A 288 10.12 -10.98 -31.92
C GLY A 288 10.48 -10.21 -30.65
N VAL A 289 9.87 -10.55 -29.51
CA VAL A 289 10.22 -9.97 -28.21
C VAL A 289 11.18 -10.90 -27.47
N GLY A 290 12.37 -10.42 -27.10
CA GLY A 290 13.28 -11.13 -26.23
C GLY A 290 12.74 -11.20 -24.80
N LEU A 291 12.57 -12.41 -24.23
CA LEU A 291 12.13 -12.58 -22.85
C LEU A 291 13.28 -13.09 -21.98
N THR A 292 13.66 -12.30 -20.97
CA THR A 292 14.56 -12.74 -19.89
C THR A 292 13.87 -12.56 -18.55
N THR A 293 13.91 -13.59 -17.70
CA THR A 293 13.36 -13.51 -16.35
C THR A 293 14.48 -13.59 -15.31
N ILE A 294 14.42 -12.72 -14.31
CA ILE A 294 15.35 -12.66 -13.18
C ILE A 294 14.54 -12.90 -11.91
N ALA A 295 14.90 -13.92 -11.14
CA ALA A 295 14.19 -14.32 -9.93
C ALA A 295 15.10 -14.31 -8.71
N GLY A 296 14.56 -13.88 -7.57
CA GLY A 296 15.19 -14.08 -6.26
C GLY A 296 15.06 -15.53 -5.80
N ASN A 297 15.99 -15.95 -4.93
CA ASN A 297 16.00 -17.28 -4.35
C ASN A 297 16.64 -17.25 -2.95
N LYS A 298 16.45 -18.32 -2.18
CA LYS A 298 16.95 -18.50 -0.80
C LYS A 298 16.27 -17.62 0.25
N GLU A 299 15.16 -16.99 -0.08
CA GLU A 299 14.29 -16.32 0.87
C GLU A 299 13.10 -17.22 1.22
N GLN A 300 12.70 -17.23 2.50
CA GLN A 300 11.53 -18.00 2.94
C GLN A 300 10.29 -17.50 2.22
N THR A 301 9.58 -18.38 1.52
CA THR A 301 8.50 -18.04 0.60
C THR A 301 7.34 -19.00 0.79
N LEU A 302 6.10 -18.49 0.74
CA LEU A 302 4.91 -19.32 0.81
C LEU A 302 4.72 -20.12 -0.49
N ASN A 303 4.88 -21.44 -0.41
CA ASN A 303 4.64 -22.39 -1.49
C ASN A 303 3.26 -23.05 -1.35
N LYS A 304 2.95 -23.58 -0.15
CA LYS A 304 1.72 -24.36 0.07
C LYS A 304 0.84 -23.77 1.17
N VAL A 305 -0.44 -23.63 0.86
CA VAL A 305 -1.47 -23.30 1.85
C VAL A 305 -2.14 -24.58 2.32
N SER A 306 -1.89 -24.96 3.58
CA SER A 306 -2.49 -26.15 4.20
C SER A 306 -3.86 -25.83 4.80
N LEU A 307 -4.93 -26.40 4.24
CA LEU A 307 -6.31 -26.19 4.66
C LEU A 307 -6.77 -27.30 5.61
N THR A 308 -7.58 -26.91 6.60
CA THR A 308 -8.25 -27.84 7.53
C THR A 308 -9.45 -28.53 6.88
N GLY A 309 -10.01 -27.93 5.83
CA GLY A 309 -11.25 -28.40 5.17
C GLY A 309 -12.54 -27.95 5.86
N GLU A 310 -12.45 -27.28 7.00
CA GLU A 310 -13.58 -26.70 7.73
C GLU A 310 -13.53 -25.17 7.68
N ARG A 311 -14.68 -24.52 7.85
CA ARG A 311 -14.83 -23.07 7.98
C ARG A 311 -15.52 -22.75 9.29
N SER A 312 -15.10 -21.68 9.95
CA SER A 312 -15.86 -21.14 11.09
C SER A 312 -17.15 -20.46 10.59
N HIS A 313 -18.12 -20.26 11.49
CA HIS A 313 -19.36 -19.54 11.16
C HIS A 313 -19.07 -18.10 10.68
N GLU A 314 -18.00 -17.48 11.21
CA GLU A 314 -17.54 -16.16 10.74
C GLU A 314 -17.00 -16.24 9.31
N ASP A 315 -16.21 -17.28 8.99
CA ASP A 315 -15.68 -17.45 7.64
C ASP A 315 -16.80 -17.63 6.60
N GLU A 316 -17.85 -18.38 6.96
CA GLU A 316 -19.04 -18.54 6.13
C GLU A 316 -19.80 -17.23 5.94
N ALA A 317 -20.00 -16.47 7.02
CA ALA A 317 -20.69 -15.18 6.97
C ALA A 317 -19.93 -14.14 6.13
N LEU A 318 -18.60 -14.17 6.15
CA LEU A 318 -17.74 -13.28 5.36
C LEU A 318 -17.44 -13.82 3.95
N ALA A 319 -17.89 -15.04 3.62
CA ALA A 319 -17.54 -15.75 2.39
C ALA A 319 -16.02 -15.80 2.12
N ARG A 320 -15.24 -16.01 3.18
CA ARG A 320 -13.79 -16.21 3.11
C ARG A 320 -13.42 -17.69 3.14
N TRP A 321 -12.24 -17.99 2.60
CA TRP A 321 -11.68 -19.35 2.57
C TRP A 321 -12.65 -20.38 1.98
N ARG A 322 -13.23 -20.11 0.80
CA ARG A 322 -14.36 -20.92 0.28
C ARG A 322 -14.01 -22.40 0.08
N ASP A 323 -12.74 -22.72 -0.10
CA ASP A 323 -12.22 -24.09 -0.22
C ASP A 323 -11.74 -24.70 1.12
N GLY A 324 -11.92 -24.00 2.23
CA GLY A 324 -11.53 -24.39 3.60
C GLY A 324 -10.54 -23.42 4.23
N GLN A 325 -10.59 -23.25 5.56
CA GLN A 325 -9.71 -22.35 6.31
C GLN A 325 -8.27 -22.90 6.39
N PRO A 326 -7.24 -22.05 6.31
CA PRO A 326 -5.86 -22.46 6.59
C PRO A 326 -5.67 -22.96 8.04
N ALA A 327 -4.75 -23.90 8.23
CA ALA A 327 -4.41 -24.43 9.56
C ALA A 327 -3.78 -23.37 10.49
N THR A 328 -3.17 -22.34 9.91
CA THR A 328 -2.52 -21.21 10.57
C THR A 328 -2.86 -19.95 9.79
N ILE A 329 -3.13 -18.86 10.49
CA ILE A 329 -3.55 -17.58 9.90
C ILE A 329 -2.64 -16.47 10.45
N PRO A 330 -1.82 -15.80 9.61
CA PRO A 330 -1.58 -16.14 8.21
C PRO A 330 -0.87 -17.50 8.03
N PRO A 331 -0.95 -18.15 6.85
CA PRO A 331 -0.15 -19.33 6.56
C PRO A 331 1.36 -19.00 6.60
N PRO A 332 2.19 -19.87 7.19
CA PRO A 332 3.61 -19.61 7.34
C PRO A 332 4.35 -19.74 6.02
N LEU A 333 5.44 -18.98 5.85
CA LEU A 333 6.42 -19.22 4.80
C LEU A 333 7.03 -20.64 4.97
N ASP A 334 6.91 -21.50 3.96
CA ASP A 334 7.16 -22.95 4.09
C ASP A 334 8.20 -23.51 3.11
N SER A 335 8.86 -22.65 2.34
CA SER A 335 9.87 -23.00 1.34
C SER A 335 11.03 -22.03 1.34
N ALA A 336 12.26 -22.50 1.15
CA ALA A 336 13.42 -21.63 0.92
C ALA A 336 13.62 -21.27 -0.56
N GLU A 337 12.73 -21.73 -1.46
CA GLU A 337 12.84 -21.56 -2.91
C GLU A 337 11.98 -20.39 -3.41
N GLY A 338 12.44 -19.17 -3.21
CA GLY A 338 11.78 -17.97 -3.73
C GLY A 338 12.41 -16.70 -3.18
N ASP A 339 11.69 -15.60 -3.38
CA ASP A 339 12.16 -14.25 -3.09
C ASP A 339 11.46 -13.59 -1.89
N ASP A 340 10.73 -14.33 -1.05
CA ASP A 340 9.85 -13.87 0.05
C ASP A 340 8.39 -13.58 -0.31
N ARG A 341 8.05 -13.58 -1.61
CA ARG A 341 6.66 -13.44 -2.09
C ARG A 341 6.32 -14.44 -3.19
N VAL A 342 7.27 -14.69 -4.09
CA VAL A 342 7.09 -15.45 -5.32
C VAL A 342 8.06 -16.61 -5.34
N MET A 343 7.49 -17.81 -5.48
CA MET A 343 8.28 -19.03 -5.64
C MET A 343 9.17 -18.94 -6.88
N LEU A 344 10.41 -19.43 -6.79
CA LEU A 344 11.36 -19.42 -7.91
C LEU A 344 10.76 -20.02 -9.19
N ALA A 345 10.06 -21.15 -9.05
CA ALA A 345 9.39 -21.84 -10.16
C ALA A 345 8.22 -21.05 -10.79
N SER A 346 7.70 -20.04 -10.07
CA SER A 346 6.70 -19.10 -10.60
C SER A 346 7.34 -17.90 -11.26
N ALA A 347 8.50 -17.44 -10.77
CA ALA A 347 9.22 -16.31 -11.31
C ALA A 347 9.98 -16.63 -12.62
N HIS A 348 10.41 -17.87 -12.82
CA HIS A 348 11.01 -18.29 -14.08
C HIS A 348 9.98 -18.61 -15.16
N ALA A 349 10.15 -18.01 -16.34
CA ALA A 349 9.32 -18.25 -17.51
C ALA A 349 10.13 -18.11 -18.80
N GLY A 350 9.84 -18.95 -19.79
CA GLY A 350 10.54 -18.94 -21.07
C GLY A 350 11.89 -19.65 -21.00
N GLU A 351 12.76 -19.35 -21.96
CA GLU A 351 14.03 -20.06 -22.15
C GLU A 351 15.20 -19.42 -21.39
N THR A 352 15.18 -18.09 -21.20
CA THR A 352 16.27 -17.35 -20.55
C THR A 352 15.88 -16.98 -19.12
N ASN A 353 16.46 -17.68 -18.15
CA ASN A 353 16.15 -17.54 -16.73
C ASN A 353 17.43 -17.30 -15.92
N ILE A 354 17.42 -16.29 -15.06
CA ILE A 354 18.52 -15.90 -14.18
C ILE A 354 18.02 -15.99 -12.73
N THR A 355 18.87 -16.51 -11.83
CA THR A 355 18.58 -16.59 -10.39
C THR A 355 19.58 -15.74 -9.62
N LEU A 356 19.07 -14.95 -8.67
CA LEU A 356 19.84 -14.17 -7.71
C LEU A 356 19.58 -14.73 -6.31
N ASP A 357 20.64 -15.24 -5.67
CA ASP A 357 20.54 -15.76 -4.31
C ASP A 357 20.52 -14.61 -3.28
N ASN A 358 19.69 -14.76 -2.25
CA ASN A 358 19.51 -13.80 -1.14
C ASN A 358 19.01 -12.42 -1.62
N ALA A 359 18.04 -12.45 -2.53
CA ALA A 359 17.40 -11.25 -3.06
C ALA A 359 15.91 -11.30 -2.72
N GLU A 360 15.52 -10.56 -1.68
CA GLU A 360 14.13 -10.31 -1.32
C GLU A 360 13.38 -9.62 -2.47
N HIS A 361 12.08 -9.84 -2.56
CA HIS A 361 11.26 -9.46 -3.70
C HIS A 361 11.38 -7.96 -4.00
N HIS A 362 11.21 -7.10 -2.99
CA HIS A 362 11.32 -5.65 -3.14
C HIS A 362 12.75 -5.15 -3.35
N LYS A 363 13.77 -5.98 -3.10
CA LYS A 363 15.19 -5.66 -3.36
C LYS A 363 15.65 -6.09 -4.76
N LEU A 364 14.83 -6.81 -5.52
CA LEU A 364 15.23 -7.30 -6.84
C LEU A 364 15.67 -6.22 -7.82
N PRO A 365 15.04 -5.03 -7.92
CA PRO A 365 15.55 -3.97 -8.79
C PRO A 365 16.95 -3.49 -8.42
N ASP A 366 17.27 -3.44 -7.12
CA ASP A 366 18.62 -3.12 -6.66
C ASP A 366 19.59 -4.29 -6.92
N ALA A 367 19.20 -5.53 -6.64
CA ALA A 367 20.05 -6.72 -6.81
C ALA A 367 20.33 -7.07 -8.28
N ALA A 368 19.39 -6.80 -9.18
CA ALA A 368 19.46 -7.18 -10.59
C ALA A 368 20.18 -6.15 -11.48
N GLN A 369 20.59 -5.00 -10.94
CA GLN A 369 21.26 -3.91 -11.65
C GLN A 369 22.26 -4.37 -12.72
N ASP A 370 23.29 -5.14 -12.35
CA ASP A 370 24.31 -5.58 -13.31
C ASP A 370 23.77 -6.48 -14.41
N LYS A 371 22.80 -7.35 -14.07
CA LYS A 371 22.17 -8.25 -15.04
C LYS A 371 21.26 -7.51 -15.99
N VAL A 372 20.51 -6.53 -15.49
CA VAL A 372 19.67 -5.67 -16.34
C VAL A 372 20.55 -4.93 -17.35
N LEU A 373 21.64 -4.30 -16.91
CA LEU A 373 22.58 -3.61 -17.82
C LEU A 373 23.19 -4.57 -18.87
N ASP A 374 23.65 -5.75 -18.45
CA ASP A 374 24.22 -6.77 -19.35
C ASP A 374 23.22 -7.20 -20.44
N ILE A 375 21.95 -7.43 -20.07
CA ILE A 375 20.88 -7.78 -21.02
C ILE A 375 20.56 -6.61 -21.95
N LEU A 376 20.59 -5.38 -21.45
CA LEU A 376 20.44 -4.15 -22.25
C LEU A 376 21.65 -3.86 -23.15
N GLY A 377 22.72 -4.67 -23.09
CA GLY A 377 23.95 -4.44 -23.86
C GLY A 377 24.78 -3.25 -23.35
N LEU A 378 24.53 -2.80 -22.12
CA LEU A 378 25.24 -1.71 -21.45
C LEU A 378 26.43 -2.24 -20.65
N ASN A 379 27.42 -1.39 -20.39
CA ASN A 379 28.57 -1.80 -19.59
C ASN A 379 28.22 -1.69 -18.10
N PRO A 380 28.36 -2.75 -17.29
CA PRO A 380 28.04 -2.64 -15.88
C PRO A 380 29.00 -1.67 -15.17
N VAL A 381 28.45 -0.59 -14.61
CA VAL A 381 29.17 0.27 -13.65
C VAL A 381 29.52 -0.55 -12.42
N ALA A 382 30.79 -0.48 -11.97
CA ALA A 382 31.27 -1.26 -10.82
C ALA A 382 30.57 -0.95 -9.50
N GLN A 383 29.88 0.19 -9.40
CA GLN A 383 29.15 0.59 -8.21
C GLN A 383 27.75 -0.04 -8.18
N GLN A 384 27.39 -0.63 -7.05
CA GLN A 384 26.01 -0.98 -6.73
C GLN A 384 25.34 0.20 -6.03
N PHE A 385 24.12 0.55 -6.45
CA PHE A 385 23.33 1.56 -5.78
C PHE A 385 22.25 0.87 -4.95
N THR A 386 22.19 1.14 -3.65
CA THR A 386 21.19 0.54 -2.78
C THR A 386 20.41 1.60 -2.05
N THR A 387 19.14 1.31 -1.79
CA THR A 387 18.26 2.19 -1.03
C THR A 387 18.01 1.64 0.37
N GLN A 388 18.01 2.56 1.34
CA GLN A 388 17.60 2.23 2.71
C GLN A 388 16.09 2.29 2.81
N GLU A 389 15.53 1.27 3.45
CA GLU A 389 14.11 1.22 3.76
C GLU A 389 13.79 2.03 5.01
N PRO A 390 12.60 2.66 5.07
CA PRO A 390 12.10 3.19 6.32
C PRO A 390 11.85 2.04 7.30
N LYS A 391 12.15 2.26 8.57
CA LYS A 391 11.86 1.35 9.67
C LYS A 391 10.48 1.59 10.26
N SER A 392 9.95 2.79 10.07
CA SER A 392 8.59 3.15 10.45
C SER A 392 8.06 4.30 9.59
N ILE A 393 6.74 4.42 9.52
CA ILE A 393 6.02 5.42 8.73
C ILE A 393 4.89 6.00 9.57
N PHE A 394 4.80 7.32 9.66
CA PHE A 394 3.62 8.04 10.15
C PHE A 394 2.97 8.77 8.98
N GLY A 395 1.70 8.47 8.71
CA GLY A 395 0.98 8.97 7.54
C GLY A 395 -0.38 9.57 7.89
N ILE A 396 -0.75 10.66 7.21
CA ILE A 396 -2.08 11.27 7.24
C ILE A 396 -2.60 11.36 5.81
N THR A 397 -3.79 10.82 5.56
CA THR A 397 -4.54 11.03 4.30
C THR A 397 -5.77 11.84 4.62
N ILE A 398 -5.98 12.93 3.88
CA ILE A 398 -7.12 13.83 4.05
C ILE A 398 -7.93 13.82 2.77
N LEU A 399 -9.20 13.46 2.88
CA LEU A 399 -10.21 13.71 1.86
C LEU A 399 -10.84 15.07 2.21
N SER A 400 -10.53 16.08 1.37
CA SER A 400 -10.90 17.51 1.44
C SER A 400 -12.29 17.81 2.01
N PRO A 401 -12.53 19.00 2.59
CA PRO A 401 -11.75 20.24 2.44
C PRO A 401 -11.03 20.70 3.71
N LEU A 402 -9.95 20.00 4.08
CA LEU A 402 -9.04 20.38 5.17
C LEU A 402 -7.61 20.51 4.66
N THR A 403 -6.83 21.36 5.32
CA THR A 403 -5.36 21.29 5.33
C THR A 403 -4.90 20.91 6.75
N VAL A 404 -3.66 20.42 6.87
CA VAL A 404 -3.03 20.10 8.15
C VAL A 404 -1.66 20.74 8.29
N SER A 405 -1.32 21.17 9.52
CA SER A 405 0.03 21.46 9.97
C SER A 405 0.39 20.50 11.11
N ILE A 406 1.51 19.79 10.96
CA ILE A 406 2.00 18.79 11.91
C ILE A 406 3.21 19.37 12.64
N MET A 407 3.15 19.45 13.97
CA MET A 407 4.30 19.77 14.81
C MET A 407 4.74 18.52 15.57
N GLY A 408 5.95 18.05 15.31
CA GLY A 408 6.55 16.91 15.98
C GLY A 408 7.11 17.22 17.38
N PRO A 409 7.51 16.20 18.14
CA PRO A 409 7.94 16.33 19.54
C PRO A 409 9.23 17.14 19.73
N ASN A 410 10.03 17.28 18.67
CA ASN A 410 11.24 18.09 18.63
C ASN A 410 11.00 19.53 18.13
N GLY A 411 9.74 19.94 17.97
CA GLY A 411 9.35 21.26 17.45
C GLY A 411 9.50 21.42 15.94
N LYS A 412 9.89 20.36 15.21
CA LYS A 412 9.89 20.36 13.75
C LYS A 412 8.46 20.43 13.21
N VAL A 413 8.27 21.20 12.15
CA VAL A 413 6.97 21.39 11.52
C VAL A 413 6.95 20.83 10.10
N LEU A 414 5.82 20.21 9.74
CA LEU A 414 5.47 19.81 8.38
C LEU A 414 4.09 20.39 8.02
N SER A 415 4.03 21.19 6.96
CA SER A 415 2.84 21.80 6.38
C SER A 415 3.03 21.98 4.87
N ALA A 416 2.00 22.43 4.15
CA ALA A 416 2.06 22.67 2.70
C ALA A 416 3.22 23.59 2.26
N ASN A 417 3.72 24.45 3.14
CA ASN A 417 4.76 25.44 2.86
C ASN A 417 6.03 25.29 3.73
N ARG A 418 6.13 24.26 4.57
CA ARG A 418 7.28 24.06 5.47
C ARG A 418 7.54 22.58 5.71
N ASN A 419 8.81 22.18 5.59
CA ASN A 419 9.24 20.82 5.90
C ASN A 419 10.57 20.84 6.67
N ASP A 420 10.51 20.87 8.01
CA ASP A 420 11.69 20.83 8.87
C ASP A 420 12.26 19.40 9.05
N PHE A 421 11.53 18.38 8.59
CA PHE A 421 11.95 16.97 8.66
C PHE A 421 12.97 16.62 7.57
N GLY A 422 12.98 17.38 6.47
CA GLY A 422 13.83 17.16 5.30
C GLY A 422 13.05 16.45 4.19
N ALA A 423 13.31 16.81 2.94
CA ALA A 423 12.59 16.27 1.78
C ALA A 423 12.81 14.77 1.58
N GLU A 424 13.92 14.25 2.11
CA GLU A 424 14.23 12.82 2.13
C GLU A 424 13.49 12.03 3.24
N ASN A 425 12.97 12.70 4.27
CA ASN A 425 12.32 12.06 5.41
C ASN A 425 10.83 12.36 5.54
N ALA A 426 10.32 13.41 4.89
CA ALA A 426 8.91 13.71 4.90
C ALA A 426 8.43 14.36 3.60
N GLU A 427 7.17 14.10 3.26
CA GLU A 427 6.47 14.70 2.13
C GLU A 427 5.10 15.24 2.59
N TYR A 428 4.76 16.42 2.08
CA TYR A 428 3.41 16.96 2.10
C TYR A 428 2.92 17.03 0.65
N ASP A 429 2.13 16.04 0.25
CA ASP A 429 1.62 15.92 -1.11
C ASP A 429 0.21 16.52 -1.20
N ASP A 430 0.13 17.69 -1.80
CA ASP A 430 -1.07 18.50 -2.03
C ASP A 430 -0.99 19.13 -3.44
N ASP A 431 -2.11 19.21 -4.15
CA ASP A 431 -2.24 20.06 -5.34
C ASP A 431 -3.05 21.32 -4.98
N PRO A 432 -2.39 22.46 -4.71
CA PRO A 432 -3.09 23.67 -4.28
C PRO A 432 -3.99 24.27 -5.36
N ASN A 433 -3.92 23.79 -6.61
CA ASN A 433 -4.78 24.22 -7.70
C ASN A 433 -6.06 23.39 -7.80
N ASP A 434 -6.17 22.32 -7.00
CA ASP A 434 -7.26 21.37 -7.04
C ASP A 434 -7.80 21.11 -5.62
N PRO A 435 -8.84 21.85 -5.20
CA PRO A 435 -9.38 21.73 -3.84
C PRO A 435 -9.97 20.33 -3.54
N ASP A 436 -10.25 19.54 -4.59
CA ASP A 436 -10.76 18.18 -4.48
C ASP A 436 -9.62 17.13 -4.50
N ASP A 437 -8.35 17.51 -4.65
CA ASP A 437 -7.23 16.58 -4.55
C ASP A 437 -7.06 16.09 -3.10
N PRO A 438 -6.94 14.78 -2.85
CA PRO A 438 -6.59 14.29 -1.53
C PRO A 438 -5.22 14.80 -1.10
N ILE A 439 -5.08 15.15 0.18
CA ILE A 439 -3.76 15.46 0.75
C ILE A 439 -3.18 14.18 1.34
N GLU A 440 -1.93 13.87 1.01
CA GLU A 440 -1.17 12.82 1.69
C GLU A 440 0.07 13.41 2.35
N VAL A 441 0.19 13.20 3.65
CA VAL A 441 1.35 13.61 4.43
C VAL A 441 2.03 12.35 4.95
N THR A 442 3.34 12.25 4.75
CA THR A 442 4.13 11.09 5.18
C THR A 442 5.39 11.57 5.89
N ILE A 443 5.69 10.98 7.04
CA ILE A 443 6.95 11.15 7.78
C ILE A 443 7.57 9.75 7.94
N LEU A 444 8.74 9.54 7.36
CA LEU A 444 9.53 8.33 7.49
C LEU A 444 10.38 8.40 8.75
N ASN A 445 10.49 7.28 9.47
CA ASN A 445 11.21 7.16 10.73
C ASN A 445 10.85 8.30 11.72
N PRO A 446 9.55 8.57 11.96
CA PRO A 446 9.11 9.68 12.78
C PRO A 446 9.73 9.59 14.20
N PRO A 447 10.27 10.70 14.75
CA PRO A 447 10.70 10.72 16.14
C PRO A 447 9.57 10.33 17.10
N ASN A 448 9.88 9.51 18.10
CA ASN A 448 8.91 9.13 19.13
C ASN A 448 8.46 10.36 19.94
N GLY A 449 7.17 10.45 20.23
CA GLY A 449 6.59 11.48 21.08
C GLY A 449 5.24 11.98 20.57
N TRP A 450 4.80 13.09 21.16
CA TRP A 450 3.54 13.72 20.80
C TRP A 450 3.70 14.62 19.58
N TYR A 451 2.80 14.41 18.63
CA TYR A 451 2.55 15.25 17.47
C TYR A 451 1.27 16.05 17.72
N THR A 452 1.33 17.34 17.41
CA THR A 452 0.14 18.20 17.37
C THR A 452 -0.24 18.39 15.91
N LEU A 453 -1.48 18.03 15.58
CA LEU A 453 -2.07 18.13 14.25
C LEU A 453 -3.08 19.28 14.29
N ALA A 454 -2.76 20.36 13.60
CA ALA A 454 -3.65 21.51 13.45
C ALA A 454 -4.33 21.43 12.08
N TYR A 455 -5.62 21.12 12.07
CA TYR A 455 -6.43 21.08 10.86
C TYR A 455 -7.13 22.42 10.66
N THR A 456 -7.16 22.91 9.43
CA THR A 456 -7.85 24.14 9.06
C THR A 456 -8.79 23.87 7.89
N GLY A 457 -10.06 24.29 8.00
CA GLY A 457 -11.02 24.19 6.91
C GLY A 457 -10.62 25.08 5.73
N THR A 458 -10.41 24.47 4.56
CA THR A 458 -10.15 25.19 3.30
C THR A 458 -11.45 25.49 2.53
N GLY A 459 -12.56 24.93 2.98
CA GLY A 459 -13.90 25.13 2.47
C GLY A 459 -14.96 24.63 3.46
N ASN A 460 -16.22 24.62 3.03
CA ASN A 460 -17.31 24.00 3.77
C ASN A 460 -17.63 22.63 3.16
N GLY A 461 -17.76 21.58 3.97
CA GLY A 461 -18.13 20.24 3.48
C GLY A 461 -17.70 19.11 4.40
N GLU A 462 -18.11 17.88 4.07
CA GLU A 462 -17.61 16.70 4.78
C GLU A 462 -16.13 16.51 4.52
N TYR A 463 -15.39 16.09 5.55
CA TYR A 463 -14.01 15.64 5.42
C TYR A 463 -13.83 14.22 5.96
N THR A 464 -12.73 13.59 5.57
CA THR A 464 -12.25 12.36 6.22
C THR A 464 -10.75 12.44 6.40
N ILE A 465 -10.29 12.14 7.62
CA ILE A 465 -8.89 12.08 7.99
C ILE A 465 -8.56 10.63 8.34
N ILE A 466 -7.66 10.01 7.60
CA ILE A 466 -7.10 8.71 7.93
C ILE A 466 -5.70 8.97 8.48
N THR A 467 -5.51 8.68 9.77
CA THR A 467 -4.19 8.79 10.42
C THR A 467 -3.67 7.40 10.69
N SER A 468 -2.43 7.12 10.30
CA SER A 468 -1.83 5.79 10.39
C SER A 468 -0.39 5.83 10.86
N TYR A 469 0.02 4.78 11.55
CA TYR A 469 1.41 4.50 11.87
C TYR A 469 1.71 3.03 11.59
N ALA A 470 2.89 2.75 11.07
CA ALA A 470 3.34 1.37 10.89
C ALA A 470 4.85 1.21 11.04
N ASP A 471 5.28 0.08 11.60
CA ASP A 471 6.63 -0.44 11.65
C ASP A 471 6.61 -1.99 11.56
N GLU A 472 7.73 -2.66 11.81
CA GLU A 472 7.81 -4.13 11.74
C GLU A 472 6.89 -4.86 12.74
N ASP A 473 6.55 -4.22 13.87
CA ASP A 473 5.81 -4.82 14.98
C ASP A 473 4.34 -4.39 15.01
N GLU A 474 4.02 -3.17 14.56
CA GLU A 474 2.67 -2.61 14.57
C GLU A 474 2.26 -1.97 13.25
N ASN A 475 0.98 -2.09 12.93
CA ASN A 475 0.33 -1.27 11.90
C ASN A 475 -1.07 -0.90 12.42
N VAL A 476 -1.28 0.40 12.60
CA VAL A 476 -2.47 0.96 13.22
C VAL A 476 -2.99 2.15 12.42
N SER A 477 -4.31 2.26 12.30
CA SER A 477 -4.96 3.39 11.65
C SER A 477 -6.22 3.82 12.41
N SER A 478 -6.57 5.10 12.27
CA SER A 478 -7.86 5.67 12.67
C SER A 478 -8.45 6.44 11.50
N THR A 479 -9.78 6.43 11.40
CA THR A 479 -10.54 7.25 10.46
C THR A 479 -11.43 8.21 11.25
N ASN A 480 -11.21 9.51 11.07
CA ASN A 480 -12.02 10.57 11.67
C ASN A 480 -12.80 11.29 10.58
N GLU A 481 -14.09 11.48 10.80
CA GLU A 481 -14.99 12.16 9.88
C GLU A 481 -15.67 13.34 10.56
N GLY A 482 -16.00 14.37 9.78
CA GLY A 482 -16.72 15.53 10.29
C GLY A 482 -17.09 16.50 9.19
N GLU A 483 -17.61 17.66 9.59
CA GLU A 483 -17.87 18.78 8.69
C GLU A 483 -16.81 19.87 8.93
N ALA A 484 -16.17 20.31 7.86
CA ALA A 484 -15.29 21.45 7.84
C ALA A 484 -16.11 22.73 7.67
N THR A 485 -15.71 23.78 8.38
CA THR A 485 -16.12 25.17 8.10
C THR A 485 -14.89 25.95 7.66
N LEU A 486 -15.02 26.77 6.62
CA LEU A 486 -13.93 27.59 6.10
C LEU A 486 -13.27 28.42 7.20
N GLY A 487 -11.95 28.26 7.35
CA GLY A 487 -11.12 28.94 8.33
C GLY A 487 -11.25 28.44 9.78
N GLN A 488 -12.13 27.47 10.05
CA GLN A 488 -12.21 26.86 11.38
C GLN A 488 -10.96 25.99 11.62
N GLU A 489 -10.34 26.18 12.78
CA GLU A 489 -9.22 25.38 13.24
C GLU A 489 -9.68 24.32 14.23
N THR A 490 -9.11 23.12 14.12
CA THR A 490 -9.28 22.04 15.10
C THR A 490 -7.93 21.39 15.34
N ASN A 491 -7.60 21.20 16.62
CA ASN A 491 -6.34 20.59 17.03
C ASN A 491 -6.58 19.17 17.55
N GLN A 492 -5.73 18.24 17.10
CA GLN A 492 -5.64 16.89 17.62
C GLN A 492 -4.21 16.62 18.11
N ARG A 493 -4.06 15.78 19.12
CA ARG A 493 -2.75 15.27 19.53
C ARG A 493 -2.69 13.77 19.32
N VAL A 494 -1.60 13.31 18.72
CA VAL A 494 -1.32 11.89 18.45
C VAL A 494 0.05 11.57 19.02
N TYR A 495 0.18 10.48 19.75
CA TYR A 495 1.45 9.95 20.21
C TYR A 495 1.94 8.88 19.24
N ILE A 496 3.17 9.04 18.74
CA ILE A 496 3.85 8.08 17.88
C ILE A 496 5.04 7.48 18.63
N GLY A 497 5.21 6.16 18.60
CA GLY A 497 6.30 5.43 19.24
C GLY A 497 5.88 4.02 19.64
N ASN A 498 6.68 3.28 20.40
CA ASN A 498 6.34 1.91 20.79
C ASN A 498 4.93 1.82 21.41
N ASN A 499 4.05 1.05 20.77
CA ASN A 499 2.61 1.01 21.02
C ASN A 499 1.94 2.36 20.70
N THR A 500 1.80 2.69 19.41
CA THR A 500 1.08 3.87 18.90
C THR A 500 -0.44 3.73 19.16
N ILE A 501 -0.81 3.79 20.44
CA ILE A 501 -2.16 3.53 20.96
C ILE A 501 -3.11 4.72 20.74
N SER A 502 -2.57 5.91 20.43
CA SER A 502 -3.36 7.14 20.25
C SER A 502 -4.19 7.18 18.95
N LEU A 503 -3.96 6.23 18.04
CA LEU A 503 -4.73 6.02 16.81
C LEU A 503 -5.82 4.96 16.98
N ILE A 504 -6.04 4.48 18.19
CA ILE A 504 -7.11 3.53 18.49
C ILE A 504 -8.37 4.33 18.85
N ASP A 505 -9.44 4.11 18.09
CA ASP A 505 -10.74 4.78 18.22
C ASP A 505 -11.29 4.72 19.67
N ASP A 506 -11.95 5.79 20.13
CA ASP A 506 -12.61 5.90 21.45
C ASP A 506 -13.62 4.75 21.69
N GLY A 507 -14.11 4.08 20.63
CA GLY A 507 -14.92 2.86 20.75
C GLY A 507 -14.20 1.66 21.42
N ASP A 508 -12.87 1.66 21.46
CA ASP A 508 -12.07 0.48 21.79
C ASP A 508 -11.85 0.30 23.32
N TYR A 509 -11.83 1.37 24.13
CA TYR A 509 -11.67 1.19 25.59
C TYR A 509 -12.86 0.45 26.22
N ILE A 510 -14.08 0.58 25.67
CA ILE A 510 -15.25 -0.20 26.13
C ILE A 510 -15.06 -1.68 25.79
N ALA A 511 -14.52 -1.98 24.61
CA ALA A 511 -14.21 -3.35 24.21
C ALA A 511 -13.12 -3.95 25.11
N LEU A 512 -12.06 -3.19 25.41
CA LEU A 512 -11.00 -3.59 26.34
C LEU A 512 -11.54 -3.80 27.77
N LEU A 513 -12.40 -2.92 28.28
CA LEU A 513 -13.05 -3.08 29.58
C LEU A 513 -13.98 -4.31 29.61
N LYS A 514 -14.74 -4.56 28.53
CA LYS A 514 -15.55 -5.79 28.39
C LYS A 514 -14.68 -7.04 28.33
N GLU A 515 -13.50 -6.96 27.70
CA GLU A 515 -12.56 -8.07 27.65
C GLU A 515 -11.98 -8.39 29.03
N ILE A 516 -11.62 -7.36 29.81
CA ILE A 516 -11.24 -7.54 31.22
C ILE A 516 -12.37 -8.23 32.01
N GLU A 517 -13.62 -7.78 31.82
CA GLU A 517 -14.79 -8.40 32.45
C GLU A 517 -14.95 -9.87 32.06
N ARG A 518 -14.76 -10.18 30.77
CA ARG A 518 -14.82 -11.54 30.22
C ARG A 518 -13.74 -12.43 30.82
N LEU A 519 -12.50 -11.97 30.85
CA LEU A 519 -11.35 -12.70 31.42
C LEU A 519 -11.56 -12.97 32.91
N ALA A 520 -12.06 -12.00 33.70
CA ALA A 520 -12.36 -12.21 35.10
C ALA A 520 -13.48 -13.26 35.32
N LYS A 521 -14.54 -13.22 34.52
CA LYS A 521 -15.63 -14.23 34.57
C LYS A 521 -15.12 -15.62 34.18
N GLN A 522 -14.28 -15.68 33.15
CA GLN A 522 -13.67 -16.93 32.69
C GLN A 522 -12.73 -17.52 33.75
N ALA A 523 -11.87 -16.70 34.37
CA ALA A 523 -10.99 -17.11 35.47
C ALA A 523 -11.78 -17.68 36.67
N LYS A 524 -12.96 -17.13 36.98
CA LYS A 524 -13.86 -17.70 38.00
C LYS A 524 -14.41 -19.05 37.57
N LYS A 525 -14.86 -19.17 36.30
CA LYS A 525 -15.38 -20.42 35.74
C LYS A 525 -14.33 -21.54 35.79
N ASP A 526 -13.07 -21.18 35.52
CA ASP A 526 -11.91 -22.07 35.56
C ASP A 526 -11.40 -22.33 36.98
N LYS A 527 -12.11 -21.83 38.01
CA LYS A 527 -11.77 -21.95 39.44
C LYS A 527 -10.38 -21.39 39.78
N LEU A 528 -9.89 -20.46 38.96
CA LEU A 528 -8.64 -19.75 39.21
C LEU A 528 -8.85 -18.69 40.29
N ILE A 529 -9.99 -17.98 40.31
CA ILE A 529 -10.30 -16.92 41.29
C ILE A 529 -11.66 -17.16 41.99
N SER A 530 -11.85 -16.56 43.16
CA SER A 530 -13.11 -16.57 43.90
C SER A 530 -14.16 -15.63 43.31
N GLY A 531 -15.41 -15.80 43.74
CA GLY A 531 -16.50 -14.89 43.37
C GLY A 531 -16.26 -13.44 43.82
N ASN A 532 -15.57 -13.24 44.95
CA ASN A 532 -15.23 -11.91 45.46
C ASN A 532 -14.12 -11.26 44.63
N GLU A 533 -13.08 -12.01 44.28
CA GLU A 533 -12.00 -11.51 43.40
C GLU A 533 -12.53 -11.12 42.02
N MET A 534 -13.45 -11.91 41.44
CA MET A 534 -14.14 -11.53 40.20
C MET A 534 -14.98 -10.24 40.38
N ALA A 535 -15.68 -10.10 41.51
CA ALA A 535 -16.49 -8.90 41.78
C ALA A 535 -15.62 -7.63 41.95
N ASN A 536 -14.42 -7.78 42.52
CA ASN A 536 -13.44 -6.70 42.68
C ASN A 536 -12.87 -6.19 41.34
N VAL A 537 -13.00 -6.95 40.25
CA VAL A 537 -12.64 -6.51 38.89
C VAL A 537 -13.87 -6.01 38.14
N THR A 538 -14.95 -6.79 38.12
CA THR A 538 -16.13 -6.51 37.28
C THR A 538 -16.94 -5.27 37.72
N ARG A 539 -16.95 -4.94 39.02
CA ARG A 539 -17.59 -3.71 39.52
C ARG A 539 -16.83 -2.45 39.09
N PRO A 540 -15.50 -2.33 39.32
CA PRO A 540 -14.74 -1.21 38.78
C PRO A 540 -14.82 -1.04 37.26
N VAL A 541 -14.82 -2.14 36.48
CA VAL A 541 -15.07 -2.07 35.04
C VAL A 541 -16.39 -1.34 34.73
N THR A 542 -17.46 -1.68 35.45
CA THR A 542 -18.78 -1.07 35.25
C THR A 542 -18.77 0.42 35.60
N HIS A 543 -18.10 0.79 36.69
CA HIS A 543 -17.95 2.17 37.11
C HIS A 543 -17.09 2.98 36.11
N ALA A 544 -15.93 2.47 35.70
CA ALA A 544 -15.07 3.08 34.70
C ALA A 544 -15.82 3.39 33.40
N ARG A 545 -16.62 2.44 32.89
CA ARG A 545 -17.46 2.67 31.70
C ARG A 545 -18.44 3.83 31.89
N ASN A 546 -19.06 3.93 33.06
CA ASN A 546 -20.01 5.00 33.35
C ASN A 546 -19.33 6.36 33.54
N ASP A 547 -18.22 6.41 34.27
CA ASP A 547 -17.48 7.66 34.50
C ASP A 547 -16.94 8.24 33.20
N ARG A 548 -16.40 7.39 32.30
CA ARG A 548 -15.95 7.81 30.98
C ARG A 548 -17.09 8.36 30.10
N ARG A 549 -18.25 7.69 30.08
CA ARG A 549 -19.45 8.18 29.38
C ARG A 549 -19.89 9.55 29.90
N ILE A 550 -19.83 9.77 31.22
CA ILE A 550 -20.20 11.04 31.84
C ILE A 550 -19.16 12.11 31.55
N TYR A 551 -17.86 11.78 31.54
CA TYR A 551 -16.78 12.68 31.10
C TYR A 551 -17.07 13.21 29.69
N GLU A 552 -17.29 12.33 28.72
CA GLU A 552 -17.57 12.71 27.32
C GLU A 552 -18.84 13.56 27.19
N GLN A 553 -19.87 13.22 27.97
CA GLN A 553 -21.10 14.00 28.01
C GLN A 553 -20.85 15.43 28.56
N ARG A 554 -20.00 15.58 29.57
CA ARG A 554 -19.67 16.86 30.20
C ARG A 554 -18.74 17.71 29.33
N MET A 555 -17.77 17.09 28.65
CA MET A 555 -16.92 17.77 27.66
C MET A 555 -17.76 18.36 26.52
N ARG A 556 -18.74 17.61 26.01
CA ARG A 556 -19.70 18.10 24.98
C ARG A 556 -20.60 19.25 25.43
N GLN A 557 -20.60 19.58 26.72
CA GLN A 557 -21.43 20.63 27.30
C GLN A 557 -20.59 21.78 27.85
N ASP A 558 -19.31 21.85 27.47
CA ASP A 558 -18.32 22.83 27.96
C ASP A 558 -18.21 22.87 29.50
N ARG A 559 -18.39 21.72 30.15
CA ARG A 559 -18.27 21.56 31.61
C ARG A 559 -16.97 20.89 31.99
N GLU A 560 -15.86 21.53 31.64
CA GLU A 560 -14.51 20.97 31.73
C GLU A 560 -14.12 20.52 33.15
N GLU A 561 -14.30 21.37 34.18
CA GLU A 561 -13.93 21.02 35.56
C GLU A 561 -14.70 19.79 36.07
N ALA A 562 -16.00 19.72 35.76
CA ALA A 562 -16.82 18.57 36.11
C ALA A 562 -16.49 17.35 35.25
N ALA A 563 -16.03 17.52 34.01
CA ALA A 563 -15.55 16.42 33.19
C ALA A 563 -14.27 15.83 33.79
N LEU A 564 -13.29 16.66 34.13
CA LEU A 564 -12.01 16.23 34.72
C LEU A 564 -12.19 15.48 36.06
N GLU A 565 -13.19 15.84 36.86
CA GLU A 565 -13.58 15.06 38.05
C GLU A 565 -13.93 13.61 37.68
N ARG A 566 -14.71 13.41 36.62
CA ARG A 566 -15.11 12.07 36.14
C ARG A 566 -13.96 11.31 35.50
N LEU A 567 -13.06 12.02 34.84
CA LEU A 567 -11.83 11.42 34.32
C LEU A 567 -10.94 10.90 35.46
N ARG A 568 -10.87 11.64 36.58
CA ARG A 568 -10.16 11.19 37.78
C ARG A 568 -10.81 9.93 38.39
N ASP A 569 -12.13 9.93 38.54
CA ASP A 569 -12.88 8.76 39.03
C ASP A 569 -12.64 7.53 38.15
N TYR A 570 -12.64 7.71 36.82
CA TYR A 570 -12.31 6.68 35.85
C TYR A 570 -10.94 6.05 36.10
N TYR A 571 -9.88 6.86 36.27
CA TYR A 571 -8.53 6.34 36.57
C TYR A 571 -8.46 5.62 37.92
N GLN A 572 -9.20 6.07 38.93
CA GLN A 572 -9.29 5.36 40.22
C GLN A 572 -9.93 3.98 40.08
N GLU A 573 -10.90 3.82 39.18
CA GLU A 573 -11.46 2.49 38.89
C GLU A 573 -10.43 1.57 38.22
N LEU A 574 -9.61 2.10 37.30
CA LEU A 574 -8.51 1.33 36.70
C LEU A 574 -7.46 0.93 37.74
N ASP A 575 -7.13 1.81 38.69
CA ASP A 575 -6.28 1.48 39.84
C ASP A 575 -6.84 0.34 40.68
N LYS A 576 -8.16 0.33 40.95
CA LYS A 576 -8.80 -0.76 41.69
C LYS A 576 -8.65 -2.09 40.96
N ILE A 577 -8.83 -2.11 39.64
CA ILE A 577 -8.62 -3.31 38.82
C ILE A 577 -7.17 -3.78 38.90
N GLY A 578 -6.21 -2.89 38.61
CA GLY A 578 -4.79 -3.22 38.61
C GLY A 578 -4.30 -3.73 39.97
N ASN A 579 -4.72 -3.09 41.05
CA ASN A 579 -4.38 -3.50 42.42
C ASN A 579 -4.91 -4.89 42.77
N GLU A 580 -6.14 -5.22 42.36
CA GLU A 580 -6.71 -6.55 42.61
C GLU A 580 -5.97 -7.62 41.79
N VAL A 581 -5.77 -7.38 40.51
CA VAL A 581 -5.17 -8.35 39.58
C VAL A 581 -3.69 -8.59 39.90
N THR A 582 -2.97 -7.57 40.35
CA THR A 582 -1.59 -7.73 40.84
C THR A 582 -1.49 -8.71 42.01
N ARG A 583 -2.54 -8.85 42.84
CA ARG A 583 -2.56 -9.85 43.91
C ARG A 583 -2.66 -11.27 43.37
N TRP A 584 -3.25 -11.46 42.18
CA TRP A 584 -3.38 -12.78 41.55
C TRP A 584 -2.02 -13.33 41.10
N LEU A 585 -1.07 -12.47 40.73
CA LEU A 585 0.30 -12.84 40.32
C LEU A 585 1.08 -13.62 41.38
N ARG A 586 0.69 -13.48 42.66
CA ARG A 586 1.34 -14.20 43.77
C ARG A 586 1.06 -15.72 43.75
N GLN A 587 0.24 -16.22 42.83
CA GLN A 587 -0.13 -17.63 42.69
C GLN A 587 0.08 -18.09 41.24
N GLY A 588 1.07 -18.97 41.00
CA GLY A 588 1.60 -19.25 39.66
C GLY A 588 0.60 -19.72 38.60
N ARG A 589 -0.49 -20.38 38.97
CA ARG A 589 -1.54 -20.83 38.02
C ARG A 589 -2.46 -19.69 37.53
N ARG A 590 -2.32 -18.48 38.07
CA ARG A 590 -3.13 -17.30 37.72
C ARG A 590 -2.34 -16.25 36.94
N ALA A 591 -1.03 -16.46 36.76
CA ALA A 591 -0.11 -15.45 36.23
C ALA A 591 -0.47 -15.02 34.80
N GLU A 592 -0.85 -15.97 33.95
CA GLU A 592 -1.21 -15.71 32.56
C GLU A 592 -2.43 -14.77 32.44
N VAL A 593 -3.55 -15.12 33.10
CA VAL A 593 -4.76 -14.27 33.07
C VAL A 593 -4.55 -12.93 33.79
N ALA A 594 -3.72 -12.91 34.84
CA ALA A 594 -3.39 -11.69 35.56
C ALA A 594 -2.54 -10.73 34.71
N ASN A 595 -1.50 -11.24 34.05
CA ASN A 595 -0.67 -10.46 33.11
C ASN A 595 -1.53 -9.92 31.97
N ARG A 596 -2.39 -10.77 31.38
CA ARG A 596 -3.28 -10.34 30.30
C ARG A 596 -4.23 -9.22 30.70
N ILE A 597 -4.79 -9.28 31.91
CA ILE A 597 -5.66 -8.20 32.39
C ILE A 597 -4.84 -6.93 32.73
N LEU A 598 -3.64 -7.06 33.29
CA LEU A 598 -2.77 -5.90 33.56
C LEU A 598 -2.32 -5.21 32.28
N GLU A 599 -1.99 -5.96 31.23
CA GLU A 599 -1.72 -5.43 29.88
C GLU A 599 -2.91 -4.63 29.35
N LEU A 600 -4.13 -5.15 29.51
CA LEU A 600 -5.34 -4.46 29.08
C LEU A 600 -5.61 -3.19 29.90
N VAL A 601 -5.39 -3.23 31.22
CA VAL A 601 -5.53 -2.03 32.09
C VAL A 601 -4.53 -0.96 31.68
N GLU A 602 -3.28 -1.33 31.40
CA GLU A 602 -2.26 -0.39 30.96
C GLU A 602 -2.58 0.16 29.57
N LYS A 603 -3.01 -0.70 28.64
CA LYS A 603 -3.50 -0.28 27.31
C LYS A 603 -4.63 0.75 27.43
N ILE A 604 -5.58 0.54 28.35
CA ILE A 604 -6.68 1.47 28.61
C ILE A 604 -6.19 2.79 29.21
N ARG A 605 -5.20 2.76 30.11
CA ARG A 605 -4.61 3.99 30.69
C ARG A 605 -3.91 4.83 29.64
N LEU A 606 -3.19 4.18 28.74
CA LEU A 606 -2.46 4.81 27.66
C LEU A 606 -3.40 5.33 26.55
N SER A 607 -4.61 4.79 26.43
CA SER A 607 -5.63 5.24 25.47
C SER A 607 -6.57 6.34 26.01
N ALA A 608 -6.58 6.61 27.31
CA ALA A 608 -7.48 7.60 27.91
C ALA A 608 -6.85 9.02 27.91
N PRO A 609 -7.65 10.11 27.90
CA PRO A 609 -7.12 11.46 27.97
C PRO A 609 -6.27 11.66 29.21
N VAL A 610 -5.10 12.29 29.02
CA VAL A 610 -4.21 12.62 30.13
C VAL A 610 -4.88 13.66 31.02
N MET A 611 -4.82 13.46 32.34
CA MET A 611 -5.34 14.40 33.35
C MET A 611 -4.52 15.69 33.41
#